data_AF-A0A371GIN7-F1
#
_entry.id   AF-A0A371GIN7-F1
#
_cell.length_a   1.000
_cell.length_b   1.000
_cell.length_c   1.000
_cell.angle_alpha   90.00
_cell.angle_beta   90.00
_cell.angle_gamma   90.00
#
_symmetry.space_group_name_H-M   'P 1'
#
loop_
_entity.id
_entity.type
_entity.pdbx_description
1 polymer ?
#
loop_
_entity_poly.entity_id
_entity_poly.type
_entity_poly.pdbx_seq_one_letter_code
_entity_poly.pdbx_strand_id
1 'polypeptide(L)'
;MATVMELLPKDYGFVAIVLVFYCFLNFYMAAQVGIARKKYKVFYPTLYASESENKDANLFNCVQRGHQNSLETMPIFFMLAILGGLKHPCVCAALGALYTVARYFYFTGYATGEPKNRLTIGKFHMVALLGLMIARSLTVLFLVLILYDHALNSESLLKLSFSKRRKKFYHKSTVDIKLFKVIAELKEISPNAQLCPNLIVFFLFFFNYMKSSYTMDVID
;
A
#
# COMPACT_ATOMS: atom_id res chain seq x y z
N MET A 1 21.23 -14.98 16.15
CA MET A 1 20.47 -14.01 15.33
C MET A 1 19.59 -14.81 14.39
N ALA A 2 18.28 -14.60 14.41
CA ALA A 2 17.41 -15.26 13.43
C ALA A 2 17.82 -14.77 12.03
N THR A 3 18.03 -15.68 11.10
CA THR A 3 18.35 -15.31 9.72
C THR A 3 17.11 -14.70 9.06
N VAL A 4 17.26 -13.82 8.07
CA VAL A 4 16.11 -13.22 7.35
C VAL A 4 15.17 -14.30 6.78
N MET A 5 15.72 -15.48 6.47
CA MET A 5 14.98 -16.65 6.01
C MET A 5 14.10 -17.31 7.08
N GLU A 6 14.41 -17.14 8.37
CA GLU A 6 13.55 -17.59 9.48
C GLU A 6 12.43 -16.60 9.79
N LEU A 7 12.58 -15.33 9.41
CA LEU A 7 11.60 -14.28 9.70
C LEU A 7 10.46 -14.22 8.67
N LEU A 8 10.69 -14.72 7.46
CA LEU A 8 9.74 -14.69 6.35
C LEU A 8 8.96 -16.02 6.24
N PRO A 9 7.70 -15.99 5.75
CA PRO A 9 6.97 -17.21 5.42
C PRO A 9 7.76 -18.08 4.43
N LYS A 10 7.71 -19.41 4.60
CA LYS A 10 8.42 -20.38 3.75
C LYS A 10 8.18 -20.15 2.25
N ASP A 11 6.98 -19.71 1.88
CA ASP A 11 6.56 -19.51 0.48
C ASP A 11 6.73 -18.07 -0.02
N TYR A 12 7.31 -17.16 0.79
CA TYR A 12 7.46 -15.75 0.41
C TYR A 12 8.35 -15.55 -0.82
N GLY A 13 9.24 -16.50 -1.11
CA GLY A 13 10.08 -16.50 -2.32
C GLY A 13 9.27 -16.36 -3.61
N PHE A 14 8.06 -16.91 -3.69
CA PHE A 14 7.20 -16.76 -4.87
C PHE A 14 6.76 -15.31 -5.10
N VAL A 15 6.51 -14.56 -4.02
CA VAL A 15 6.17 -13.13 -4.11
C VAL A 15 7.36 -12.34 -4.66
N ALA A 16 8.57 -12.63 -4.18
CA ALA A 16 9.79 -12.00 -4.66
C ALA A 16 10.03 -12.28 -6.15
N ILE A 17 9.86 -13.53 -6.60
CA ILE A 17 10.01 -13.91 -8.01
C ILE A 17 9.03 -13.13 -8.89
N VAL A 18 7.75 -13.01 -8.48
CA VAL A 18 6.74 -12.26 -9.22
C VAL A 18 7.09 -10.78 -9.34
N LEU A 19 7.60 -10.16 -8.29
CA LEU A 19 8.03 -8.76 -8.31
C LEU A 19 9.22 -8.55 -9.26
N VAL A 20 10.22 -9.42 -9.19
CA VAL A 20 11.38 -9.41 -10.10
C VAL A 20 10.93 -9.58 -11.54
N PHE A 21 10.01 -10.52 -11.80
CA PHE A 21 9.46 -10.74 -13.14
C PHE A 21 8.72 -9.50 -13.67
N TYR A 22 7.99 -8.78 -12.82
CA TYR A 22 7.36 -7.51 -13.20
C TYR A 22 8.40 -6.43 -13.54
N CYS A 23 9.53 -6.36 -12.84
CA CYS A 23 10.62 -5.45 -13.20
C CYS A 23 11.15 -5.73 -14.61
N PHE A 24 11.37 -7.01 -14.97
CA PHE A 24 11.75 -7.40 -16.33
C PHE A 24 10.70 -6.99 -17.37
N LEU A 25 9.41 -7.16 -17.06
CA LEU A 25 8.33 -6.70 -17.92
C LEU A 25 8.37 -5.16 -18.11
N ASN A 26 8.68 -4.40 -17.06
CA ASN A 26 8.82 -2.95 -17.16
C ASN A 26 9.99 -2.54 -18.07
N PHE A 27 11.14 -3.20 -17.92
CA PHE A 27 12.29 -2.99 -18.82
C PHE A 27 11.95 -3.34 -20.27
N TYR A 28 11.22 -4.43 -20.50
CA TYR A 28 10.73 -4.78 -21.83
C TYR A 28 9.85 -3.66 -22.43
N MET A 29 8.88 -3.16 -21.66
CA MET A 29 8.01 -2.06 -22.12
C MET A 29 8.80 -0.77 -22.42
N ALA A 30 9.80 -0.44 -21.59
CA ALA A 30 10.68 0.70 -21.80
C ALA A 30 11.52 0.54 -23.09
N ALA A 31 12.04 -0.66 -23.34
CA ALA A 31 12.76 -0.96 -24.59
C ALA A 31 11.86 -0.80 -25.82
N GLN A 32 10.60 -1.24 -25.73
CA GLN A 32 9.63 -1.08 -26.81
C GLN A 32 9.28 0.39 -27.09
N VAL A 33 9.20 1.22 -26.04
CA VAL A 33 9.10 2.68 -26.21
C VAL A 33 10.33 3.23 -26.95
N GLY A 34 11.54 2.80 -26.59
CA GLY A 34 12.78 3.22 -27.27
C GLY A 34 12.80 2.82 -28.76
N ILE A 35 12.39 1.60 -29.07
CA ILE A 35 12.25 1.12 -30.46
C ILE A 35 11.21 1.95 -31.21
N ALA A 36 10.05 2.22 -30.58
CA ALA A 36 8.99 3.03 -31.18
C ALA A 36 9.44 4.48 -31.44
N ARG A 37 10.21 5.09 -30.53
CA ARG A 37 10.81 6.43 -30.74
C ARG A 37 11.66 6.47 -31.99
N LYS A 38 12.53 5.46 -32.18
CA LYS A 38 13.38 5.35 -33.38
C LYS A 38 12.54 5.12 -34.64
N LYS A 39 11.52 4.26 -34.57
CA LYS A 39 10.65 3.90 -35.69
C LYS A 39 9.83 5.10 -36.20
N TYR A 40 9.23 5.85 -35.28
CA TYR A 40 8.34 6.98 -35.59
C TYR A 40 9.05 8.35 -35.52
N LYS A 41 10.39 8.35 -35.43
CA LYS A 41 11.25 9.55 -35.42
C LYS A 41 10.84 10.60 -34.36
N VAL A 42 10.44 10.13 -33.18
CA VAL A 42 10.07 11.00 -32.05
C VAL A 42 11.30 11.23 -31.18
N PHE A 43 11.96 12.35 -31.40
CA PHE A 43 13.15 12.74 -30.65
C PHE A 43 12.82 13.26 -29.25
N TYR A 44 13.77 13.12 -28.33
CA TYR A 44 13.69 13.78 -27.03
C TYR A 44 13.76 15.32 -27.22
N PRO A 45 13.07 16.11 -26.38
CA PRO A 45 12.33 15.75 -25.16
C PRO A 45 10.85 15.40 -25.39
N THR A 46 10.40 15.31 -26.64
CA THR A 46 8.98 15.14 -26.97
C THR A 46 8.40 13.85 -26.38
N LEU A 47 7.38 13.99 -25.55
CA LEU A 47 6.76 12.87 -24.83
C LEU A 47 5.73 12.15 -25.70
N TYR A 48 4.85 12.91 -26.35
CA TYR A 48 3.82 12.46 -27.27
C TYR A 48 4.03 13.13 -28.63
N ALA A 49 3.86 12.37 -29.71
CA ALA A 49 3.91 12.90 -31.06
C ALA A 49 2.61 13.67 -31.36
N SER A 50 2.74 14.82 -32.03
CA SER A 50 1.57 15.54 -32.56
C SER A 50 1.06 14.85 -33.83
N GLU A 51 -0.25 14.68 -33.95
CA GLU A 51 -0.89 14.12 -35.14
C GLU A 51 -0.68 15.00 -36.39
N SER A 52 -0.49 16.31 -36.20
CA SER A 52 -0.17 17.23 -37.30
C SER A 52 1.23 17.04 -37.87
N GLU A 53 2.16 16.50 -37.07
CA GLU A 53 3.57 16.35 -37.43
C GLU A 53 3.91 14.93 -37.89
N ASN A 54 3.16 13.92 -37.41
CA ASN A 54 3.37 12.51 -37.76
C ASN A 54 2.04 11.79 -37.99
N LYS A 55 1.89 11.19 -39.18
CA LYS A 55 0.73 10.34 -39.52
C LYS A 55 0.62 9.12 -38.60
N ASP A 56 1.75 8.64 -38.08
CA ASP A 56 1.83 7.51 -37.16
C ASP A 56 1.89 7.93 -35.68
N ALA A 57 1.56 9.19 -35.36
CA ALA A 57 1.63 9.72 -34.00
C ALA A 57 0.83 8.88 -33.01
N ASN A 58 -0.36 8.40 -33.39
CA ASN A 58 -1.21 7.60 -32.53
C ASN A 58 -0.56 6.24 -32.15
N LEU A 59 0.14 5.59 -33.08
CA LEU A 59 0.85 4.33 -32.81
C LEU A 59 1.94 4.52 -31.75
N PHE A 60 2.74 5.58 -31.88
CA PHE A 60 3.74 5.94 -30.88
C PHE A 60 3.09 6.28 -29.53
N ASN A 61 2.08 7.14 -29.55
CA ASN A 61 1.38 7.63 -28.36
C ASN A 61 0.74 6.48 -27.58
N CYS A 62 0.19 5.48 -28.27
CA CYS A 62 -0.37 4.28 -27.64
C CYS A 62 0.69 3.45 -26.92
N VAL A 63 1.86 3.19 -27.55
CA VAL A 63 2.97 2.48 -26.91
C VAL A 63 3.49 3.23 -25.69
N GLN A 64 3.72 4.55 -25.84
CA GLN A 64 4.15 5.43 -24.75
C GLN A 64 3.15 5.43 -23.58
N ARG A 65 1.85 5.58 -23.87
CA ARG A 65 0.78 5.60 -22.86
C ARG A 65 0.66 4.27 -22.13
N GLY A 66 0.80 3.15 -22.85
CA GLY A 66 0.74 1.81 -22.27
C GLY A 66 1.83 1.57 -21.21
N HIS A 67 3.07 2.00 -21.48
CA HIS A 67 4.16 1.92 -20.51
C HIS A 67 3.94 2.86 -19.33
N GLN A 68 3.56 4.12 -19.58
CA GLN A 68 3.28 5.09 -18.52
C GLN A 68 2.18 4.62 -17.56
N ASN A 69 1.10 4.04 -18.07
CA ASN A 69 0.03 3.52 -17.21
C ASN A 69 0.52 2.40 -16.29
N SER A 70 1.47 1.60 -16.78
CA SER A 70 2.09 0.54 -16.00
C SER A 70 3.03 1.10 -14.92
N LEU A 71 3.69 2.24 -15.18
CA LEU A 71 4.49 2.97 -14.19
C LEU A 71 3.62 3.63 -13.11
N GLU A 72 2.51 4.25 -13.49
CA GLU A 72 1.54 4.87 -12.56
C GLU A 72 1.02 3.87 -11.51
N THR A 73 0.88 2.60 -11.89
CA THR A 73 0.27 1.56 -11.04
C THR A 73 1.27 0.59 -10.42
N MET A 74 2.52 0.60 -10.86
CA MET A 74 3.57 -0.27 -10.33
C MET A 74 3.81 -0.09 -8.82
N PRO A 75 3.91 1.14 -8.25
CA PRO A 75 4.13 1.31 -6.82
C PRO A 75 3.00 0.71 -5.98
N ILE A 76 1.74 0.92 -6.42
CA ILE A 76 0.55 0.38 -5.76
C ILE A 76 0.58 -1.15 -5.79
N PHE A 77 0.86 -1.73 -6.96
CA PHE A 77 0.98 -3.18 -7.11
C PHE A 77 2.07 -3.77 -6.19
N PHE A 78 3.26 -3.16 -6.16
CA PHE A 78 4.38 -3.65 -5.34
C PHE A 78 4.04 -3.59 -3.85
N MET A 79 3.52 -2.46 -3.38
CA MET A 79 3.09 -2.28 -2.00
C MET A 79 2.06 -3.33 -1.59
N LEU A 80 1.04 -3.55 -2.42
CA LEU A 80 0.03 -4.57 -2.15
C LEU A 80 0.64 -5.97 -2.15
N ALA A 81 1.46 -6.34 -3.13
CA ALA A 81 2.04 -7.69 -3.22
C ALA A 81 2.96 -7.99 -2.02
N ILE A 82 3.84 -7.06 -1.65
CA ILE A 82 4.79 -7.19 -0.52
C ILE A 82 4.04 -7.34 0.79
N LEU A 83 3.16 -6.38 1.13
CA LEU A 83 2.50 -6.36 2.43
C LEU A 83 1.61 -7.57 2.66
N GLY A 84 0.92 -8.06 1.62
CA GLY A 84 0.10 -9.25 1.77
C GLY A 84 0.87 -10.54 1.69
N GLY A 85 2.02 -10.53 1.00
CA GLY A 85 2.89 -11.70 0.93
C GLY A 85 3.30 -12.16 2.31
N LEU A 86 3.40 -11.23 3.27
CA LEU A 86 3.76 -11.52 4.66
C LEU A 86 2.78 -12.48 5.36
N LYS A 87 1.49 -12.44 5.00
CA LYS A 87 0.46 -13.30 5.61
C LYS A 87 -0.05 -14.39 4.68
N HIS A 88 -0.18 -14.09 3.39
CA HIS A 88 -0.79 -14.99 2.40
C HIS A 88 0.10 -15.11 1.14
N PRO A 89 1.35 -15.61 1.26
CA PRO A 89 2.36 -15.59 0.20
C PRO A 89 1.86 -16.22 -1.11
N CYS A 90 1.23 -17.40 -1.05
CA CYS A 90 0.76 -18.11 -2.24
C CYS A 90 -0.34 -17.36 -3.00
N VAL A 91 -1.32 -16.79 -2.27
CA VAL A 91 -2.42 -16.02 -2.89
C VAL A 91 -1.88 -14.73 -3.53
N CYS A 92 -0.93 -14.07 -2.88
CA CYS A 92 -0.27 -12.88 -3.42
C CYS A 92 0.52 -13.19 -4.69
N ALA A 93 1.27 -14.28 -4.66
CA ALA A 93 2.06 -14.71 -5.81
C ALA A 93 1.15 -15.04 -7.00
N ALA A 94 0.06 -15.79 -6.78
CA ALA A 94 -0.90 -16.13 -7.84
C ALA A 94 -1.56 -14.87 -8.44
N LEU A 95 -2.07 -13.97 -7.61
CA LEU A 95 -2.68 -12.72 -8.06
C LEU A 95 -1.66 -11.79 -8.73
N GLY A 96 -0.42 -11.73 -8.22
CA GLY A 96 0.64 -10.92 -8.82
C GLY A 96 1.14 -11.48 -10.15
N ALA A 97 1.19 -12.80 -10.31
CA ALA A 97 1.48 -13.44 -11.58
C ALA A 97 0.37 -13.13 -12.60
N LEU A 98 -0.90 -13.28 -12.20
CA LEU A 98 -2.05 -12.91 -13.03
C LEU A 98 -1.99 -11.43 -13.43
N TYR A 99 -1.68 -10.53 -12.50
CA TYR A 99 -1.52 -9.10 -12.78
C TYR A 99 -0.42 -8.86 -13.81
N THR A 100 0.75 -9.51 -13.65
CA THR A 100 1.90 -9.33 -14.54
C THR A 100 1.61 -9.82 -15.96
N VAL A 101 1.00 -11.00 -16.09
CA VAL A 101 0.59 -11.55 -17.40
C VAL A 101 -0.48 -10.68 -18.05
N ALA A 102 -1.50 -10.26 -17.29
CA ALA A 102 -2.54 -9.38 -17.82
C ALA A 102 -1.97 -8.01 -18.23
N ARG A 103 -0.93 -7.51 -17.54
CA ARG A 103 -0.23 -6.27 -17.91
C ARG A 103 0.56 -6.40 -19.20
N TYR A 104 1.18 -7.55 -19.45
CA TYR A 104 1.79 -7.83 -20.75
C TYR A 104 0.76 -7.69 -21.88
N PHE A 105 -0.39 -8.36 -21.76
CA PHE A 105 -1.45 -8.27 -22.77
C PHE A 105 -2.08 -6.89 -22.90
N TYR A 106 -2.19 -6.16 -21.79
CA TYR A 106 -2.68 -4.77 -21.80
C TYR A 106 -1.74 -3.86 -22.60
N PHE A 107 -0.43 -4.00 -22.40
CA PHE A 107 0.58 -3.24 -23.14
C PHE A 107 0.61 -3.62 -24.62
N THR A 108 0.63 -4.92 -24.94
CA THR A 108 0.62 -5.35 -26.35
C THR A 108 -0.68 -4.95 -27.06
N GLY A 109 -1.81 -4.93 -26.34
CA GLY A 109 -3.08 -4.41 -26.86
C GLY A 109 -3.04 -2.91 -27.13
N TYR A 110 -2.37 -2.11 -26.29
CA TYR A 110 -2.10 -0.71 -26.61
C TYR A 110 -1.18 -0.57 -27.84
N ALA A 111 -0.15 -1.41 -27.94
CA ALA A 111 0.84 -1.33 -29.02
C ALA A 111 0.27 -1.59 -30.42
N THR A 112 -0.98 -2.05 -30.56
CA THR A 112 -1.67 -2.18 -31.86
C THR A 112 -2.11 -0.84 -32.46
N GLY A 113 -2.01 0.27 -31.71
CA GLY A 113 -2.44 1.60 -32.15
C GLY A 113 -3.93 1.90 -31.94
N GLU A 114 -4.69 0.93 -31.41
CA GLU A 114 -6.10 1.10 -31.06
C GLU A 114 -6.27 0.98 -29.54
N PRO A 115 -6.57 2.07 -28.82
CA PRO A 115 -6.67 2.07 -27.36
C PRO A 115 -7.70 1.10 -26.79
N LYS A 116 -8.69 0.64 -27.57
CA LYS A 116 -9.72 -0.31 -27.12
C LYS A 116 -9.15 -1.73 -26.95
N ASN A 117 -8.13 -2.11 -27.72
CA ASN A 117 -7.55 -3.46 -27.71
C ASN A 117 -6.78 -3.78 -26.43
N ARG A 118 -6.45 -2.77 -25.62
CA ARG A 118 -5.87 -2.96 -24.27
C ARG A 118 -6.77 -3.79 -23.34
N LEU A 119 -8.09 -3.74 -23.53
CA LEU A 119 -9.06 -4.35 -22.59
C LEU A 119 -9.47 -5.77 -22.97
N THR A 120 -9.12 -6.26 -24.16
CA THR A 120 -9.56 -7.57 -24.66
C THR A 120 -9.18 -8.69 -23.69
N ILE A 121 -7.89 -8.76 -23.36
CA ILE A 121 -7.33 -9.65 -22.33
C ILE A 121 -6.82 -8.84 -21.14
N GLY A 122 -6.30 -7.62 -21.37
CA GLY A 122 -5.70 -6.81 -20.32
C GLY A 122 -6.65 -6.43 -19.19
N LYS A 123 -7.97 -6.43 -19.38
CA LYS A 123 -8.95 -6.11 -18.31
C LYS A 123 -8.76 -6.92 -17.03
N PHE A 124 -8.22 -8.13 -17.12
CA PHE A 124 -7.97 -8.99 -15.94
C PHE A 124 -6.93 -8.40 -14.97
N HIS A 125 -6.08 -7.46 -15.41
CA HIS A 125 -5.16 -6.79 -14.50
C HIS A 125 -5.91 -5.99 -13.42
N MET A 126 -7.09 -5.43 -13.74
CA MET A 126 -7.92 -4.70 -12.78
C MET A 126 -8.52 -5.65 -11.74
N VAL A 127 -8.96 -6.83 -12.18
CA VAL A 127 -9.50 -7.87 -11.29
C VAL A 127 -8.40 -8.37 -10.35
N ALA A 128 -7.20 -8.61 -10.87
CA ALA A 128 -6.05 -9.02 -10.07
C ALA A 128 -5.65 -7.95 -9.03
N LEU A 129 -5.63 -6.67 -9.44
CA LEU A 129 -5.32 -5.55 -8.55
C LEU A 129 -6.39 -5.39 -7.45
N LEU A 130 -7.68 -5.51 -7.81
CA LEU A 130 -8.78 -5.48 -6.86
C LEU A 130 -8.71 -6.66 -5.87
N GLY A 131 -8.40 -7.86 -6.37
CA GLY A 131 -8.17 -9.04 -5.54
C GLY A 131 -7.02 -8.83 -4.55
N LEU A 132 -5.92 -8.22 -4.99
CA LEU A 132 -4.81 -7.84 -4.11
C LEU A 132 -5.27 -6.84 -3.05
N MET A 133 -6.00 -5.78 -3.42
CA MET A 133 -6.52 -4.78 -2.48
C MET A 133 -7.41 -5.41 -1.41
N ILE A 134 -8.36 -6.26 -1.81
CA ILE A 134 -9.27 -6.93 -0.87
C ILE A 134 -8.51 -7.86 0.08
N ALA A 135 -7.59 -8.68 -0.46
CA ALA A 135 -6.76 -9.56 0.34
C ALA A 135 -5.83 -8.78 1.30
N ARG A 136 -5.52 -7.51 1.00
CA ARG A 136 -4.68 -6.64 1.84
C ARG A 136 -5.43 -5.94 2.94
N SER A 137 -6.65 -5.46 2.70
CA SER A 137 -7.46 -4.80 3.74
C SER A 137 -7.61 -5.66 4.99
N LEU A 138 -7.74 -6.99 4.81
CA LEU A 138 -7.78 -7.96 5.90
C LEU A 138 -6.45 -8.11 6.66
N THR A 139 -5.32 -7.98 5.96
CA THR A 139 -3.99 -8.05 6.57
C THR A 139 -3.68 -6.79 7.36
N VAL A 140 -4.00 -5.61 6.80
CA VAL A 140 -3.82 -4.31 7.49
C VAL A 140 -4.69 -4.22 8.73
N LEU A 141 -5.97 -4.61 8.64
CA LEU A 141 -6.86 -4.67 9.81
C LEU A 141 -6.28 -5.55 10.91
N PHE A 142 -5.78 -6.73 10.55
CA PHE A 142 -5.15 -7.65 11.49
C PHE A 142 -3.88 -7.08 12.13
N LEU A 143 -3.07 -6.35 11.36
CA LEU A 143 -1.84 -5.72 11.84
C LEU A 143 -2.15 -4.54 12.78
N VAL A 144 -3.19 -3.75 12.48
CA VAL A 144 -3.71 -2.71 13.36
C VAL A 144 -4.23 -3.30 14.67
N LEU A 145 -4.95 -4.44 14.61
CA LEU A 145 -5.42 -5.13 15.82
C LEU A 145 -4.26 -5.65 16.68
N ILE A 146 -3.21 -6.20 16.08
CA ILE A 146 -2.00 -6.63 16.81
C ILE A 146 -1.29 -5.44 17.47
N LEU A 147 -1.11 -4.35 16.73
CA LEU A 147 -0.47 -3.14 17.27
C LEU A 147 -1.30 -2.53 18.40
N TYR A 148 -2.63 -2.56 18.28
CA TYR A 148 -3.54 -2.12 19.33
C TYR A 148 -3.42 -3.00 20.58
N ASP A 149 -3.40 -4.32 20.43
CA ASP A 149 -3.25 -5.27 21.54
C ASP A 149 -1.88 -5.09 22.23
N HIS A 150 -0.80 -4.93 21.46
CA HIS A 150 0.53 -4.67 21.99
C HIS A 150 0.62 -3.31 22.70
N ALA A 151 -0.04 -2.26 22.18
CA ALA A 151 -0.12 -0.97 22.85
C ALA A 151 -0.86 -1.09 24.19
N LEU A 152 -2.00 -1.80 24.23
CA LEU A 152 -2.76 -2.06 25.44
C LEU A 152 -1.94 -2.86 26.48
N ASN A 153 -1.19 -3.86 26.01
CA ASN A 153 -0.39 -4.72 26.86
C ASN A 153 0.88 -4.00 27.37
N SER A 154 1.44 -3.07 26.59
CA SER A 154 2.54 -2.21 27.06
C SER A 154 2.08 -1.25 28.16
N GLU A 155 0.86 -0.70 28.06
CA GLU A 155 0.24 0.10 29.11
C GLU A 155 -0.04 -0.73 30.37
N SER A 156 -0.54 -1.96 30.22
CA SER A 156 -0.82 -2.86 31.34
C SER A 156 0.47 -3.25 32.07
N LEU A 157 1.53 -3.56 31.33
CA LEU A 157 2.86 -3.87 31.86
C LEU A 157 3.53 -2.65 32.51
N LEU A 158 3.35 -1.44 31.97
CA LEU A 158 3.77 -0.20 32.61
C LEU A 158 3.04 0.00 33.95
N LYS A 159 1.71 -0.16 33.99
CA LYS A 159 0.91 -0.08 35.22
C LYS A 159 1.33 -1.14 36.25
N LEU A 160 1.64 -2.35 35.81
CA LEU A 160 2.15 -3.44 36.67
C LEU A 160 3.58 -3.16 37.19
N SER A 161 4.46 -2.62 36.33
CA SER A 161 5.83 -2.22 36.67
C SER A 161 5.85 -1.06 37.66
N PHE A 162 4.99 -0.05 37.49
CA PHE A 162 4.79 1.04 38.45
C PHE A 162 4.14 0.56 39.76
N SER A 163 3.27 -0.46 39.72
CA SER A 163 2.72 -1.10 40.92
C SER A 163 3.79 -1.87 41.71
N LYS A 164 4.63 -2.68 41.05
CA LYS A 164 5.76 -3.38 41.67
C LYS A 164 6.85 -2.42 42.18
N ARG A 165 7.18 -1.35 41.44
CA ARG A 165 8.08 -0.28 41.92
C ARG A 165 7.49 0.46 43.12
N ARG A 166 6.18 0.76 43.13
CA ARG A 166 5.51 1.31 44.32
C ARG A 166 5.59 0.37 45.52
N LYS A 167 5.39 -0.94 45.37
CA LYS A 167 5.59 -1.90 46.49
C LYS A 167 7.03 -1.97 46.99
N LYS A 168 8.03 -1.85 46.10
CA LYS A 168 9.46 -1.80 46.48
C LYS A 168 9.84 -0.46 47.13
N PHE A 169 9.15 0.62 46.79
CA PHE A 169 9.30 1.94 47.42
C PHE A 169 8.50 2.05 48.74
N TYR A 170 7.41 1.32 48.93
CA TYR A 170 6.63 1.31 50.18
C TYR A 170 7.34 0.61 51.36
N HIS A 171 8.43 -0.11 51.12
CA HIS A 171 9.31 -0.58 52.21
C HIS A 171 10.40 0.43 52.57
N LYS A 172 10.42 1.60 51.92
CA LYS A 172 11.36 2.67 52.22
C LYS A 172 10.68 4.03 52.02
N SER A 173 10.39 4.67 53.15
CA SER A 173 9.92 6.06 53.30
C SER A 173 8.39 6.23 53.34
N THR A 174 7.90 6.33 54.58
CA THR A 174 6.79 7.20 54.98
C THR A 174 6.88 8.56 54.30
N VAL A 175 5.76 9.06 53.73
CA VAL A 175 5.24 10.44 53.81
C VAL A 175 4.27 10.75 52.65
N ASP A 176 3.10 11.24 53.07
CA ASP A 176 2.09 12.10 52.45
C ASP A 176 0.90 11.62 51.58
N ILE A 177 -0.27 11.97 52.13
CA ILE A 177 -1.64 11.49 51.93
C ILE A 177 -2.44 12.35 50.93
N LYS A 178 -1.83 13.30 50.22
CA LYS A 178 -2.55 14.22 49.31
C LYS A 178 -2.85 13.69 47.90
N LEU A 179 -2.28 12.54 47.50
CA LEU A 179 -2.49 11.95 46.17
C LEU A 179 -3.70 11.01 46.09
N PHE A 180 -4.20 10.51 47.23
CA PHE A 180 -5.29 9.51 47.26
C PHE A 180 -6.68 10.11 47.02
N LYS A 181 -6.86 11.42 47.23
CA LYS A 181 -8.15 12.11 47.00
C LYS A 181 -8.47 12.30 45.52
N VAL A 182 -7.44 12.58 44.69
CA VAL A 182 -7.56 12.72 43.22
C VAL A 182 -7.84 11.37 42.53
N ILE A 183 -7.41 10.26 43.14
CA ILE A 183 -7.63 8.91 42.60
C ILE A 183 -9.06 8.40 42.89
N ALA A 184 -9.70 8.89 43.95
CA ALA A 184 -11.08 8.51 44.30
C ALA A 184 -12.11 9.17 43.35
N GLU A 185 -11.88 10.41 42.91
CA GLU A 185 -12.76 11.11 41.95
C GLU A 185 -12.66 10.54 40.52
N LEU A 186 -11.53 9.96 40.13
CA LEU A 186 -11.36 9.31 38.82
C LEU A 186 -12.04 7.93 38.72
N LYS A 187 -12.57 7.40 39.82
CA LYS A 187 -13.25 6.09 39.86
C LYS A 187 -14.77 6.19 39.61
N GLU A 188 -15.32 7.41 39.50
CA GLU A 188 -16.75 7.65 39.20
C GLU A 188 -17.05 7.95 37.72
N ILE A 189 -16.06 8.13 36.85
CA ILE A 189 -16.28 8.42 35.43
C ILE A 189 -16.36 7.10 34.63
N SER A 190 -17.48 6.40 34.83
CA SER A 190 -18.08 5.33 34.03
C SER A 190 -17.43 3.92 34.05
N PRO A 191 -18.06 2.96 34.77
CA PRO A 191 -17.66 1.55 34.87
C PRO A 191 -18.26 0.63 33.78
N ASN A 192 -18.86 1.15 32.71
CA ASN A 192 -19.59 0.35 31.69
C ASN A 192 -19.65 1.00 30.28
N ALA A 193 -18.54 1.55 29.76
CA ALA A 193 -18.53 2.13 28.41
C ALA A 193 -18.32 1.07 27.32
N GLN A 194 -19.47 0.60 26.82
CA GLN A 194 -19.75 0.05 25.49
C GLN A 194 -18.85 0.62 24.38
N LEU A 195 -18.47 -0.22 23.42
CA LEU A 195 -17.97 0.10 22.06
C LEU A 195 -17.94 1.61 21.73
N CYS A 196 -16.75 2.23 21.70
CA CYS A 196 -16.62 3.69 21.54
C CYS A 196 -15.75 4.14 20.34
N PRO A 197 -16.06 5.33 19.79
CA PRO A 197 -16.13 5.68 18.36
C PRO A 197 -14.83 6.26 17.76
N ASN A 198 -13.68 5.90 18.32
CA ASN A 198 -12.40 6.53 17.97
C ASN A 198 -11.83 6.08 16.61
N LEU A 199 -12.31 4.96 16.06
CA LEU A 199 -11.93 4.55 14.70
C LEU A 199 -12.60 5.43 13.65
N ILE A 200 -13.86 5.83 13.87
CA ILE A 200 -14.57 6.76 12.98
C ILE A 200 -13.97 8.17 13.10
N VAL A 201 -13.59 8.61 14.30
CA VAL A 201 -12.89 9.89 14.50
C VAL A 201 -11.52 9.89 13.81
N PHE A 202 -10.74 8.79 13.87
CA PHE A 202 -9.47 8.68 13.15
C PHE A 202 -9.66 8.71 11.61
N PHE A 203 -10.65 7.98 11.08
CA PHE A 203 -10.98 8.03 9.65
C PHE A 203 -11.54 9.38 9.22
N LEU A 204 -12.37 10.05 10.03
CA LEU A 204 -12.89 11.39 9.75
C LEU A 204 -11.79 12.47 9.86
N PHE A 205 -10.83 12.31 10.77
CA PHE A 205 -9.67 13.20 10.88
C PHE A 205 -8.74 13.04 9.67
N PHE A 206 -8.51 11.80 9.22
CA PHE A 206 -7.73 11.51 8.00
C PHE A 206 -8.43 12.02 6.73
N PHE A 207 -9.77 11.85 6.61
CA PHE A 207 -10.53 12.40 5.50
C PHE A 207 -10.62 13.94 5.51
N ASN A 208 -10.75 14.58 6.67
CA ASN A 208 -10.71 16.05 6.77
C ASN A 208 -9.32 16.62 6.50
N TYR A 209 -8.25 15.91 6.91
CA TYR A 209 -6.86 16.29 6.58
C TYR A 209 -6.59 16.21 5.06
N MET A 210 -7.12 15.18 4.40
CA MET A 210 -7.07 15.05 2.94
C MET A 210 -7.92 16.14 2.24
N LYS A 211 -9.10 16.48 2.78
CA LYS A 211 -9.96 17.55 2.24
C LYS A 211 -9.33 18.95 2.39
N SER A 212 -8.56 19.18 3.45
CA SER A 212 -7.82 20.42 3.69
C SER A 212 -6.59 20.58 2.78
N SER A 213 -6.14 19.52 2.10
CA SER A 213 -4.95 19.56 1.23
C SER A 213 -5.27 19.78 -0.25
N TYR A 214 -6.56 19.90 -0.62
CA TYR A 214 -7.01 20.16 -2.01
C TYR A 214 -7.64 21.55 -2.22
N THR A 215 -7.58 22.46 -1.24
CA THR A 215 -7.78 23.90 -1.51
C THR A 215 -6.45 24.53 -1.86
N MET A 216 -5.96 24.22 -3.06
CA MET A 216 -5.01 25.03 -3.81
C MET A 216 -5.61 25.19 -5.21
N ASP A 217 -6.76 25.87 -5.24
CA ASP A 217 -7.21 26.61 -6.41
C ASP A 217 -6.77 28.06 -6.17
N VAL A 218 -5.87 28.56 -7.01
CA VAL A 218 -6.25 29.42 -8.15
C VAL A 218 -6.85 30.72 -7.62
N ILE A 219 -5.99 31.72 -7.51
CA ILE A 219 -6.38 33.12 -7.59
C ILE A 219 -5.46 33.72 -8.67
N ASP A 220 -6.12 34.43 -9.57
CA ASP A 220 -5.67 35.06 -10.82
C ASP A 220 -4.34 35.82 -10.76
#